data_AF-A0A223P2Y8-F1
#
_entry.id   AF-A0A223P2Y8-F1
#
_cell.length_a   1.000
_cell.length_b   1.000
_cell.length_c   1.000
_cell.angle_alpha   90.00
_cell.angle_beta   90.00
_cell.angle_gamma   90.00
#
_symmetry.space_group_name_H-M   'P 1'
#
loop_
_entity.id
_entity.type
_entity.pdbx_description
1 polymer ?
#
loop_
_entity_poly.entity_id
_entity_poly.type
_entity_poly.pdbx_seq_one_letter_code
_entity_poly.pdbx_strand_id
1 'polypeptide(L)' 'MTFQSTILIIPGLGNSGPQHWQSVWENKFNFKRVEQQEWDTPVCDDWIESINNEVSKYDPANVILVGHSLACTTIAYWA' A
#
# COMPACT_ATOMS: atom_id res chain seq x y z
N MET A 1 11.07 13.80 9.84
CA MET A 1 9.70 14.35 9.79
C MET A 1 8.83 13.44 10.64
N THR A 2 7.86 14.01 11.33
CA THR A 2 6.92 13.25 12.16
C THR A 2 5.56 13.29 11.49
N PHE A 3 4.99 12.12 11.21
CA PHE A 3 3.66 11.98 10.61
C PHE A 3 2.70 11.56 11.72
N GLN A 4 1.54 12.22 11.82
CA GLN A 4 0.50 11.86 12.79
C GLN A 4 -0.33 10.66 12.32
N SER A 5 -0.40 10.47 11.00
CA SER A 5 -1.12 9.36 10.37
C SER A 5 -0.20 8.16 10.10
N THR A 6 -0.78 6.97 10.14
CA THR A 6 -0.17 5.75 9.59
C THR A 6 -0.24 5.81 8.07
N ILE A 7 0.93 5.83 7.43
CA ILE A 7 1.04 5.86 5.97
C ILE A 7 1.28 4.44 5.45
N LEU A 8 0.33 3.94 4.65
CA LEU A 8 0.41 2.64 3.99
C LEU A 8 0.67 2.82 2.50
N ILE A 9 1.83 2.37 2.04
CA ILE A 9 2.27 2.35 0.65
C ILE A 9 1.66 1.11 -0.02
N ILE A 10 0.94 1.32 -1.13
CA ILE A 10 0.33 0.24 -1.91
C ILE A 10 0.92 0.29 -3.33
N PRO A 11 1.92 -0.55 -3.61
CA PRO A 11 2.53 -0.67 -4.94
C PRO A 11 1.56 -1.30 -5.95
N GLY A 12 1.72 -0.94 -7.22
CA GLY A 12 1.02 -1.59 -8.33
C GLY A 12 1.70 -2.88 -8.79
N LEU A 13 1.35 -3.33 -10.01
CA LEU A 13 1.92 -4.50 -10.68
C LEU A 13 3.46 -4.50 -10.64
N GLY A 14 4.07 -5.63 -10.30
CA GLY A 14 5.52 -5.80 -10.22
C GLY A 14 6.19 -5.15 -9.00
N ASN A 15 5.40 -4.66 -8.04
CA ASN A 15 5.87 -3.97 -6.83
C ASN A 15 6.67 -2.67 -7.14
N SER A 16 7.15 -2.01 -6.10
CA SER A 16 8.06 -0.88 -6.19
C SER A 16 9.50 -1.35 -5.99
N GLY A 17 10.29 -1.32 -7.06
CA GLY A 17 11.73 -1.59 -7.01
C GLY A 17 12.51 -0.57 -6.16
N PRO A 18 13.81 -0.79 -5.89
CA PRO A 18 14.59 0.02 -4.93
C PRO A 18 14.69 1.51 -5.27
N GLN A 19 14.67 1.86 -6.56
CA GLN A 19 14.75 3.23 -7.04
C GLN A 19 13.37 3.90 -7.20
N HIS A 20 12.29 3.15 -7.04
CA HIS A 20 10.95 3.69 -7.13
C HIS A 20 10.66 4.63 -5.95
N TRP A 21 9.93 5.72 -6.19
CA TRP A 21 9.69 6.75 -5.18
C TRP A 21 8.96 6.20 -3.95
N GLN A 22 8.07 5.21 -4.10
CA GLN A 22 7.43 4.52 -2.98
C GLN A 22 8.46 3.85 -2.06
N SER A 23 9.46 3.15 -2.62
CA SER A 23 10.56 2.54 -1.85
C SER A 23 11.46 3.59 -1.20
N VAL A 24 11.71 4.72 -1.88
CA VAL A 24 12.49 5.82 -1.30
C VAL A 24 11.75 6.42 -0.10
N TRP A 25 10.43 6.61 -0.20
CA TRP A 25 9.62 7.16 0.88
C TRP A 25 9.50 6.21 2.06
N GLU A 26 9.26 4.92 1.79
CA GLU A 26 9.27 3.85 2.79
C GLU A 26 10.55 3.92 3.65
N ASN A 27 11.71 3.90 3.01
CA ASN A 27 13.00 3.94 3.71
C ASN A 27 13.27 5.27 4.43
N LYS A 28 12.85 6.40 3.83
CA LYS A 28 13.16 7.74 4.38
C LYS A 28 12.25 8.15 5.53
N PHE A 29 11.01 7.68 5.53
CA PHE A 29 9.97 8.16 6.44
C PHE A 29 9.36 7.06 7.31
N ASN A 30 9.86 5.83 7.21
CA ASN A 30 9.36 4.67 7.94
C ASN A 30 7.86 4.42 7.69
N PHE A 31 7.43 4.67 6.45
CA PHE A 31 6.11 4.28 5.97
C PHE A 31 6.06 2.76 5.83
N LYS A 32 4.86 2.16 5.84
CA LYS A 32 4.73 0.71 5.71
C LYS A 32 4.24 0.33 4.32
N ARG A 33 4.88 -0.65 3.70
CA ARG A 33 4.38 -1.30 2.49
C ARG A 33 3.33 -2.34 2.85
N VAL A 34 2.21 -2.32 2.13
CA VAL A 34 1.24 -3.42 2.15
C VAL A 34 1.77 -4.51 1.22
N GLU A 35 2.10 -5.66 1.77
CA GLU A 35 2.54 -6.81 0.98
C GLU A 35 1.34 -7.49 0.30
N GLN A 36 1.54 -7.83 -0.98
CA GLN A 36 0.56 -8.54 -1.80
C GLN A 36 1.02 -9.98 -2.03
N GLN A 37 0.07 -10.89 -2.22
CA GLN A 37 0.34 -12.33 -2.37
C GLN A 37 1.20 -12.65 -3.61
N GLU A 38 0.87 -12.05 -4.75
CA GLU A 38 1.59 -12.22 -6.02
C GLU A 38 1.59 -10.89 -6.80
N TRP A 39 2.78 -10.46 -7.20
CA TRP A 39 3.01 -9.12 -7.77
C TRP A 39 2.90 -9.07 -9.28
N ASP A 40 3.28 -10.15 -9.97
CA ASP A 40 3.36 -10.21 -11.44
C ASP A 40 2.08 -10.77 -12.06
N THR A 41 1.32 -11.56 -11.31
CA THR A 41 -0.01 -12.09 -11.68
C THR A 41 -1.04 -11.75 -10.59
N PRO A 42 -1.49 -10.48 -10.50
CA PRO A 42 -2.35 -10.02 -9.42
C PRO A 42 -3.77 -10.61 -9.54
N VAL A 43 -4.28 -11.11 -8.42
CA VAL A 43 -5.68 -11.50 -8.25
C VAL A 43 -6.36 -10.42 -7.42
N CYS A 44 -7.51 -9.94 -7.91
CA CYS A 44 -8.19 -8.79 -7.30
C CYS A 44 -8.60 -9.07 -5.84
N ASP A 45 -9.26 -10.20 -5.59
CA ASP A 45 -9.74 -10.58 -4.26
C ASP A 45 -8.58 -10.73 -3.26
N ASP A 46 -7.48 -11.36 -3.65
CA ASP A 46 -6.28 -11.49 -2.81
C ASP A 46 -5.71 -10.12 -2.41
N TRP A 47 -5.67 -9.19 -3.35
CA TRP A 47 -5.11 -7.85 -3.10
C TRP A 47 -6.02 -7.00 -2.21
N ILE A 48 -7.34 -7.13 -2.39
CA ILE A 48 -8.36 -6.51 -1.52
C ILE A 48 -8.23 -7.06 -0.11
N GLU A 49 -8.07 -8.38 0.03
CA GLU A 49 -7.91 -9.03 1.33
C GLU A 49 -6.63 -8.54 2.04
N SER A 50 -5.50 -8.48 1.34
CA SER A 50 -4.25 -7.93 1.88
C SER A 50 -4.39 -6.48 2.35
N ILE A 51 -5.04 -5.62 1.56
CA ILE A 51 -5.30 -4.22 1.94
C ILE A 51 -6.20 -4.17 3.18
N ASN A 52 -7.31 -4.90 3.18
CA ASN A 52 -8.25 -4.95 4.30
C ASN A 52 -7.58 -5.43 5.60
N ASN A 53 -6.78 -6.48 5.51
CA ASN A 53 -6.06 -7.08 6.63
C ASN A 53 -4.99 -6.14 7.19
N GLU A 54 -4.31 -5.34 6.36
CA GLU A 54 -3.33 -4.37 6.86
C GLU A 54 -4.02 -3.14 7.45
N VAL A 55 -5.03 -2.58 6.77
CA VAL A 55 -5.75 -1.39 7.23
C VAL A 55 -6.46 -1.63 8.56
N SER A 56 -7.07 -2.81 8.75
CA SER A 56 -7.81 -3.15 9.97
C SER A 56 -6.95 -3.21 11.25
N LYS A 57 -5.62 -3.17 11.13
CA LYS A 57 -4.69 -3.08 12.27
C LYS A 57 -4.62 -1.67 12.88
N TYR A 58 -5.24 -0.68 12.25
CA TYR A 58 -5.11 0.73 12.60
C TYR A 58 -6.47 1.38 12.83
N ASP A 59 -6.47 2.52 13.51
CA ASP A 59 -7.63 3.40 13.57
C ASP A 59 -7.89 4.02 12.17
N PRO A 60 -9.04 3.76 11.53
CA PRO A 60 -9.34 4.27 10.20
C PRO A 60 -9.23 5.80 10.07
N ALA A 61 -9.49 6.55 11.15
CA ALA A 61 -9.39 8.01 11.14
C ALA A 61 -7.94 8.51 10.96
N ASN A 62 -6.95 7.63 11.17
CA ASN A 62 -5.55 7.96 11.16
C ASN A 62 -4.76 7.23 10.05
N VAL A 63 -5.42 6.59 9.09
CA VAL A 63 -4.76 5.89 7.98
C VAL A 63 -4.79 6.72 6.70
N ILE A 64 -3.65 6.78 6.00
CA ILE A 64 -3.54 7.32 4.65
C ILE A 64 -2.96 6.25 3.72
N LEU A 65 -3.67 5.96 2.64
CA LEU A 65 -3.23 5.03 1.60
C LEU A 65 -2.50 5.79 0.48
N VAL A 66 -1.33 5.30 0.10
CA VAL A 66 -0.49 5.86 -0.97
C VAL A 66 -0.36 4.82 -2.09
N GLY A 67 -1.33 4.84 -3.01
CA GLY A 67 -1.40 3.95 -4.16
C GLY A 67 -0.60 4.44 -5.37
N HIS A 68 -0.13 3.50 -6.19
CA HIS A 68 0.47 3.77 -7.50
C HIS A 68 -0.03 2.79 -8.57
N SER A 69 -0.35 3.30 -9.77
CA SER A 69 -0.74 2.49 -10.93
C SER A 69 -1.92 1.54 -10.60
N LEU A 70 -1.79 0.23 -10.81
CA LEU A 70 -2.82 -0.79 -10.51
C LEU A 70 -3.40 -0.67 -9.10
N ALA A 71 -2.57 -0.32 -8.11
CA ALA A 71 -3.05 -0.15 -6.74
C ALA A 71 -4.11 0.95 -6.60
N CYS A 72 -4.07 2.00 -7.42
CA CYS A 72 -5.07 3.07 -7.36
C CYS A 72 -6.48 2.53 -7.66
N THR A 73 -6.61 1.69 -8.69
CA THR A 73 -7.87 1.05 -9.03
C THR A 73 -8.28 0.00 -7.99
N THR A 74 -7.33 -0.74 -7.43
CA THR A 74 -7.61 -1.70 -6.34
C THR A 74 -8.14 -0.99 -5.09
N ILE A 75 -7.52 0.11 -4.68
CA ILE A 75 -7.97 0.92 -3.52
C ILE A 75 -9.37 1.47 -3.78
N ALA A 76 -9.63 2.02 -4.97
CA ALA A 76 -10.93 2.58 -5.32
C ALA A 76 -12.04 1.53 -5.36
N TYR A 77 -11.72 0.28 -5.68
CA TYR A 77 -12.67 -0.83 -5.65
C TYR A 77 -12.90 -1.39 -4.24
N TRP A 78 -11.87 -1.41 -3.39
CA TRP A 78 -11.95 -1.89 -2.01
C TRP A 78 -12.73 -0.95 -1.07
N ALA A 79 -12.65 0.37 -1.29
CA ALA A 79 -13.16 1.40 -0.38
C ALA A 79 -14.67 1.66 -0.47
#